data_AF-A0A7Z9XSF6-F1
#
_entry.id   AF-A0A7Z9XSF6-F1
#
_cell.length_a   1.000
_cell.length_b   1.000
_cell.length_c   1.000
_cell.angle_alpha   90.00
_cell.angle_beta   90.00
_cell.angle_gamma   90.00
#
_symmetry.space_group_name_H-M   'P 1'
#
loop_
_entity.id
_entity.type
_entity.pdbx_description
1 polymer ?
#
loop_
_entity_poly.entity_id
_entity_poly.type
_entity_poly.pdbx_seq_one_letter_code
_entity_poly.pdbx_strand_id
1 'polypeptide(L)'
;MVTQNRHDLLDVIKRNYKSLERPDFSFVSRAISSKAYDALIKNLRDLFDVEEITDSNDDVSFRYVVSKSNNQWIVELSMLGRYATVLRVLQPGQTELVSQNTSAPEDKDIISLLLENQFEILGKDKLEQPVALKLFNTEPENTCIYQALFSDIDVLPWKV
;
A
#
# COMPACT_ATOMS: atom_id res chain seq x y z
N MET A 1 5.34 12.58 -23.18
CA MET A 1 5.32 11.15 -23.55
C MET A 1 5.84 10.36 -22.35
N VAL A 2 4.98 9.64 -21.64
CA VAL A 2 5.39 8.72 -20.56
C VAL A 2 4.57 7.45 -20.73
N THR A 3 5.10 6.52 -21.52
CA THR A 3 4.52 5.17 -21.70
C THR A 3 5.48 4.16 -21.08
N GLN A 4 5.84 4.39 -19.82
CA GLN A 4 6.85 3.63 -19.09
C GLN A 4 6.37 3.57 -17.65
N ASN A 5 5.61 2.52 -17.30
CA ASN A 5 5.15 2.27 -15.92
C ASN A 5 4.36 0.95 -15.76
N ARG A 6 3.68 0.45 -16.81
CA ARG A 6 2.84 -0.76 -16.67
C ARG A 6 3.63 -2.08 -16.67
N HIS A 7 4.66 -2.18 -17.53
CA HIS A 7 5.50 -3.37 -17.57
C HIS A 7 6.28 -3.54 -16.26
N ASP A 8 6.68 -2.43 -15.64
CA ASP A 8 7.51 -2.44 -14.43
C ASP A 8 6.78 -3.05 -13.21
N LEU A 9 5.52 -2.66 -12.96
CA LEU A 9 4.75 -3.17 -11.81
C LEU A 9 4.38 -4.65 -11.95
N LEU A 10 3.90 -5.07 -13.12
CA LEU A 10 3.59 -6.48 -13.36
C LEU A 10 4.84 -7.36 -13.28
N ASP A 11 6.00 -6.85 -13.71
CA ASP A 11 7.27 -7.56 -13.58
C ASP A 11 7.75 -7.62 -12.12
N VAL A 12 7.52 -6.59 -11.30
CA VAL A 12 7.74 -6.66 -9.85
C VAL A 12 6.86 -7.73 -9.21
N ILE A 13 5.56 -7.75 -9.52
CA ILE A 13 4.60 -8.74 -8.99
C ILE A 13 5.05 -10.15 -9.37
N LYS A 14 5.26 -10.41 -10.67
CA LYS A 14 5.69 -11.72 -11.17
C LYS A 14 7.00 -12.19 -10.55
N ARG A 15 7.99 -11.29 -10.39
CA ARG A 15 9.29 -11.65 -9.81
C ARG A 15 9.19 -12.05 -8.34
N ASN A 16 8.38 -11.33 -7.55
CA ASN A 16 8.23 -11.61 -6.12
C ASN A 16 7.38 -12.86 -5.86
N TYR A 17 6.24 -12.98 -6.55
CA TYR A 17 5.33 -14.13 -6.39
C TYR A 17 5.81 -15.39 -7.11
N LYS A 18 6.78 -15.28 -8.05
CA LYS A 18 7.33 -16.34 -8.92
C LYS A 18 6.34 -16.97 -9.90
N SER A 19 5.09 -17.17 -9.50
CA SER A 19 3.99 -17.65 -10.34
C SER A 19 2.71 -16.90 -9.96
N LEU A 20 1.95 -16.45 -10.96
CA LEU A 20 0.67 -15.80 -10.70
C LEU A 20 -0.46 -16.81 -10.41
N GLU A 21 -0.34 -18.04 -10.88
CA GLU A 21 -1.33 -19.12 -10.62
C GLU A 21 -1.06 -19.87 -9.30
N ARG A 22 0.21 -19.88 -8.86
CA ARG A 22 0.68 -20.54 -7.64
C ARG A 22 1.65 -19.62 -6.89
N PRO A 23 1.17 -18.48 -6.37
CA PRO A 23 2.02 -17.48 -5.74
C PRO A 23 2.83 -18.01 -4.56
N ASP A 24 4.07 -17.54 -4.48
CA ASP A 24 4.98 -17.71 -3.36
C ASP A 24 4.93 -16.47 -2.46
N PHE A 25 4.40 -16.61 -1.25
CA PHE A 25 4.30 -15.54 -0.24
C PHE A 25 5.49 -15.49 0.72
N SER A 26 6.55 -16.27 0.50
CA SER A 26 7.73 -16.29 1.39
C SER A 26 8.44 -14.93 1.51
N PHE A 27 8.15 -13.97 0.61
CA PHE A 27 8.65 -12.60 0.74
C PHE A 27 8.04 -11.85 1.93
N VAL A 28 6.81 -12.19 2.35
CA VAL A 28 6.11 -11.53 3.46
C VAL A 28 6.89 -11.74 4.76
N SER A 29 7.21 -12.99 5.09
CA SER A 29 7.98 -13.31 6.31
C SER A 29 9.38 -12.70 6.28
N ARG A 30 10.03 -12.66 5.11
CA ARG A 30 11.32 -11.97 4.93
C ARG A 30 11.20 -10.47 5.18
N ALA A 31 10.18 -9.82 4.62
CA ALA A 31 9.95 -8.40 4.79
C ALA A 31 9.74 -8.05 6.27
N ILE A 32 8.84 -8.76 6.96
CA ILE A 32 8.57 -8.56 8.41
C ILE A 32 9.85 -8.66 9.23
N SER A 33 10.71 -9.64 8.96
CA SER A 33 11.97 -9.82 9.70
C SER A 33 13.00 -8.71 9.45
N SER A 34 12.92 -8.00 8.33
CA SER A 34 13.95 -7.06 7.88
C SER A 34 13.87 -5.67 8.50
N LYS A 35 12.70 -5.28 9.02
CA LYS A 35 12.44 -3.93 9.57
C LYS A 35 12.85 -2.78 8.62
N ALA A 36 12.65 -2.99 7.31
CA ALA A 36 13.19 -2.12 6.27
C ALA A 36 12.71 -0.64 6.34
N TYR A 37 11.62 -0.37 7.05
CA TYR A 37 10.98 0.95 7.10
C TYR A 37 11.10 1.67 8.44
N ASP A 38 11.84 1.13 9.43
CA ASP A 38 11.96 1.70 10.78
C ASP A 38 12.32 3.21 10.79
N ALA A 39 13.23 3.63 9.91
CA ALA A 39 13.63 5.04 9.81
C ALA A 39 12.49 5.95 9.32
N LEU A 40 11.71 5.51 8.33
CA LEU A 40 10.53 6.23 7.85
C LEU A 40 9.46 6.30 8.94
N ILE A 41 9.20 5.18 9.63
CA ILE A 41 8.21 5.13 10.71
C ILE A 41 8.61 6.04 11.87
N LYS A 42 9.91 6.13 12.18
CA LYS A 42 10.42 7.10 13.15
C LYS A 42 10.09 8.54 12.72
N ASN A 43 10.37 8.91 11.47
CA ASN A 43 10.08 10.25 10.96
C ASN A 43 8.57 10.56 10.97
N LEU A 44 7.71 9.57 10.69
CA LEU A 44 6.26 9.72 10.81
C LEU A 44 5.86 9.98 12.27
N ARG A 45 6.46 9.26 13.24
CA ARG A 45 6.20 9.42 14.68
C ARG A 45 6.63 10.78 15.24
N ASP A 46 7.56 11.47 14.57
CA ASP A 46 7.94 12.82 14.96
C ASP A 46 6.85 13.86 14.63
N LEU A 47 5.91 13.53 13.74
CA LEU A 47 4.85 14.44 13.25
C LEU A 47 3.42 13.99 13.60
N PHE A 48 3.23 12.69 13.88
CA PHE A 48 1.94 12.01 14.03
C PHE A 48 2.00 10.95 15.13
N ASP A 49 0.84 10.57 15.66
CA ASP A 49 0.69 9.33 16.41
C ASP A 49 0.62 8.16 15.40
N VAL A 50 1.43 7.12 15.59
CA VAL A 50 1.56 6.01 14.63
C VAL A 50 1.45 4.65 15.32
N GLU A 51 0.44 3.88 14.95
CA GLU A 51 0.19 2.50 15.39
C GLU A 51 0.33 1.54 14.19
N GLU A 52 1.05 0.43 14.37
CA GLU A 52 1.12 -0.62 13.36
C GLU A 52 -0.07 -1.57 13.51
N ILE A 53 -0.76 -1.84 12.40
CA ILE A 53 -1.95 -2.70 12.33
C ILE A 53 -1.79 -3.82 11.28
N THR A 54 -0.56 -4.13 10.88
CA THR A 54 -0.24 -5.19 9.90
C THR A 54 -0.77 -6.56 10.36
N ASP A 55 -1.63 -7.20 9.57
CA ASP A 55 -2.04 -8.60 9.71
C ASP A 55 -1.30 -9.46 8.68
N SER A 56 -0.34 -10.26 9.12
CA SER A 56 0.48 -11.09 8.24
C SER A 56 -0.28 -12.19 7.49
N ASN A 57 -1.55 -12.47 7.84
CA ASN A 57 -2.36 -13.46 7.12
C ASN A 57 -2.89 -12.91 5.80
N ASP A 58 -3.31 -11.64 5.81
CA ASP A 58 -4.01 -11.02 4.68
C ASP A 58 -3.23 -9.84 4.08
N ASP A 59 -2.24 -9.28 4.78
CA ASP A 59 -1.47 -8.14 4.28
C ASP A 59 -0.18 -8.58 3.58
N VAL A 60 0.03 -8.03 2.39
CA VAL A 60 1.31 -8.06 1.66
C VAL A 60 2.02 -6.70 1.69
N SER A 61 1.65 -5.89 2.69
CA SER A 61 2.20 -4.58 3.03
C SER A 61 2.32 -4.41 4.55
N PHE A 62 3.15 -3.47 4.99
CA PHE A 62 3.05 -2.97 6.35
C PHE A 62 1.98 -1.89 6.41
N ARG A 63 1.10 -1.97 7.40
CA ARG A 63 -0.03 -1.06 7.54
C ARG A 63 0.05 -0.30 8.84
N TYR A 64 -0.12 1.01 8.76
CA TYR A 64 -0.02 1.90 9.89
C TYR A 64 -1.24 2.80 9.96
N VAL A 65 -1.86 2.86 11.14
CA VAL A 65 -2.76 3.96 11.48
C VAL A 65 -1.89 5.14 11.86
N VAL A 66 -2.08 6.24 11.14
CA VAL A 66 -1.42 7.52 11.39
C VAL A 66 -2.50 8.50 11.80
N SER A 67 -2.34 9.22 12.90
CA SER A 67 -3.34 10.18 13.38
C SER A 67 -2.73 11.48 13.87
N LYS A 68 -3.48 12.57 13.71
CA LYS A 68 -3.13 13.89 14.25
C LYS A 68 -4.39 14.69 14.49
N SER A 69 -4.56 15.15 15.73
CA SER A 69 -5.78 15.84 16.16
C SER A 69 -7.03 14.98 15.90
N ASN A 70 -7.94 15.42 15.03
CA ASN A 70 -9.18 14.69 14.70
C ASN A 70 -9.09 13.95 13.35
N ASN A 71 -7.92 13.91 12.74
CA ASN A 71 -7.71 13.28 11.43
C ASN A 71 -6.96 11.96 11.58
N GLN A 72 -7.31 11.00 10.73
CA GLN A 72 -6.70 9.67 10.70
C GLN A 72 -6.48 9.22 9.26
N TRP A 73 -5.37 8.49 9.06
CA TRP A 73 -4.98 7.89 7.80
C TRP A 73 -4.55 6.45 8.01
N ILE A 74 -4.66 5.65 6.96
CA ILE A 74 -4.01 4.36 6.83
C ILE A 74 -2.89 4.53 5.81
N VAL A 75 -1.65 4.29 6.23
CA VAL A 75 -0.48 4.27 5.35
C VAL A 75 -0.08 2.82 5.12
N GLU A 76 -0.04 2.41 3.86
CA GLU A 76 0.30 1.03 3.48
C GLU A 76 1.59 1.05 2.65
N LEU A 77 2.58 0.29 3.10
CA LEU A 77 3.91 0.20 2.48
C LEU A 77 4.14 -1.21 1.94
N SER A 78 4.20 -1.36 0.62
CA SER A 78 4.30 -2.68 -0.01
C SER A 78 5.55 -3.44 0.45
N MET A 79 5.43 -4.76 0.60
CA MET A 79 6.57 -5.65 0.83
C MET A 79 7.29 -6.05 -0.48
N LEU A 80 6.74 -5.72 -1.64
CA LEU A 80 7.29 -6.06 -2.96
C LEU A 80 8.26 -5.00 -3.52
N GLY A 81 8.30 -3.82 -2.90
CA GLY A 81 9.12 -2.68 -3.31
C GLY A 81 8.70 -1.39 -2.61
N ARG A 82 9.33 -0.27 -2.98
CA ARG A 82 8.98 1.06 -2.45
C ARG A 82 7.71 1.61 -3.11
N TYR A 83 6.59 0.92 -2.90
CA TYR A 83 5.26 1.37 -3.31
C TYR A 83 4.44 1.69 -2.07
N ALA A 84 3.71 2.80 -2.11
CA ALA A 84 2.86 3.22 -1.01
C ALA A 84 1.48 3.64 -1.49
N THR A 85 0.52 3.52 -0.59
CA THR A 85 -0.78 4.18 -0.68
C THR A 85 -1.13 4.83 0.65
N VAL A 86 -1.90 5.91 0.59
CA VAL A 86 -2.36 6.65 1.76
C VAL A 86 -3.87 6.78 1.64
N LEU A 87 -4.59 6.30 2.64
CA LEU A 87 -6.04 6.35 2.72
C LEU A 87 -6.42 7.29 3.85
N ARG A 88 -7.19 8.34 3.59
CA ARG A 88 -7.79 9.14 4.66
C ARG A 88 -9.03 8.43 5.17
N VAL A 89 -9.16 8.34 6.49
CA VAL A 89 -10.37 7.85 7.15
C VAL A 89 -11.36 9.02 7.27
N LEU A 90 -12.50 8.92 6.61
CA LEU A 90 -13.55 9.95 6.65
C LEU A 90 -14.50 9.72 7.84
N GLN A 91 -14.83 8.46 8.07
CA GLN A 91 -15.64 7.97 9.19
C GLN A 91 -15.37 6.46 9.35
N PRO A 92 -15.81 5.82 10.45
CA PRO A 92 -15.60 4.38 10.63
C PRO A 92 -16.08 3.57 9.41
N GLY A 93 -15.18 2.80 8.81
CA GLY A 93 -15.45 1.97 7.64
C GLY A 93 -15.42 2.69 6.29
N GLN A 94 -15.23 4.01 6.24
CA GLN A 94 -15.17 4.77 5.00
C GLN A 94 -13.81 5.45 4.82
N THR A 95 -13.13 5.15 3.71
CA THR A 95 -11.84 5.76 3.37
C THR A 95 -11.84 6.38 1.98
N GLU A 96 -10.97 7.36 1.79
CA GLU A 96 -10.65 7.93 0.47
C GLU A 96 -9.16 7.85 0.18
N LEU A 97 -8.80 7.60 -1.08
CA LEU A 97 -7.41 7.61 -1.50
C LEU A 97 -6.89 9.06 -1.53
N VAL A 98 -5.79 9.31 -0.82
CA VAL A 98 -5.12 10.61 -0.82
C VAL A 98 -4.33 10.78 -2.11
N SER A 99 -4.64 11.84 -2.86
CA SER A 99 -3.91 12.20 -4.07
C SER A 99 -2.56 12.83 -3.74
N GLN A 100 -1.52 12.53 -4.53
CA GLN A 100 -0.23 13.22 -4.44
C GLN A 100 -0.36 14.75 -4.60
N ASN A 101 -1.39 15.24 -5.31
CA ASN A 101 -1.65 16.66 -5.53
C ASN A 101 -2.60 17.27 -4.48
N THR A 102 -2.77 16.62 -3.33
CA THR A 102 -3.57 17.12 -2.20
C THR A 102 -3.14 18.53 -1.76
N SER A 103 -4.11 19.34 -1.35
CA SER A 103 -3.87 20.67 -0.77
C SER A 103 -3.81 20.64 0.76
N ALA A 104 -4.29 19.57 1.39
CA ALA A 104 -4.37 19.44 2.85
C ALA A 104 -2.95 19.35 3.47
N PRO A 105 -2.63 20.14 4.51
CA PRO A 105 -1.28 20.17 5.08
C PRO A 105 -0.79 18.80 5.58
N GLU A 106 -1.61 18.08 6.34
CA GLU A 106 -1.21 16.80 6.94
C GLU A 106 -1.03 15.71 5.89
N ASP A 107 -1.86 15.70 4.84
CA ASP A 107 -1.63 14.80 3.71
C ASP A 107 -0.28 15.10 3.04
N LYS A 108 0.04 16.39 2.83
CA LYS A 108 1.31 16.78 2.23
C LYS A 108 2.49 16.34 3.07
N ASP A 109 2.39 16.41 4.40
CA ASP A 109 3.46 15.94 5.29
C ASP A 109 3.70 14.43 5.10
N ILE A 110 2.64 13.62 5.09
CA ILE A 110 2.74 12.16 4.87
C ILE A 110 3.30 11.86 3.48
N ILE A 111 2.74 12.48 2.44
CA ILE A 111 3.15 12.29 1.04
C ILE A 111 4.62 12.71 0.85
N SER A 112 5.05 13.82 1.45
CA SER A 112 6.43 14.31 1.35
C SER A 112 7.41 13.34 1.99
N LEU A 113 7.10 12.83 3.19
CA LEU A 113 7.93 11.81 3.86
C LEU A 113 8.08 10.54 3.02
N LEU A 114 7.01 10.09 2.39
CA LEU A 114 7.04 8.93 1.48
C LEU A 114 7.95 9.20 0.27
N LEU A 115 7.77 10.35 -0.39
CA LEU A 115 8.56 10.73 -1.57
C LEU A 115 10.05 10.92 -1.25
N GLU A 116 10.38 11.57 -0.13
CA GLU A 116 11.75 11.72 0.37
C GLU A 116 12.42 10.37 0.65
N ASN A 117 11.63 9.38 1.06
CA ASN A 117 12.05 7.99 1.23
C ASN A 117 11.88 7.16 -0.06
N GLN A 118 11.79 7.81 -1.22
CA GLN A 118 11.80 7.18 -2.55
C GLN A 118 10.65 6.19 -2.77
N PHE A 119 9.51 6.39 -2.12
CA PHE A 119 8.30 5.63 -2.43
C PHE A 119 7.61 6.17 -3.67
N GLU A 120 7.19 5.27 -4.56
CA GLU A 120 6.20 5.56 -5.57
C GLU A 120 4.80 5.46 -4.95
N ILE A 121 4.09 6.58 -4.89
CA ILE A 121 2.72 6.61 -4.38
C ILE A 121 1.77 6.34 -5.54
N LEU A 122 1.02 5.24 -5.47
CA LEU A 122 0.20 4.79 -6.60
C LEU A 122 -1.17 5.48 -6.60
N GLY A 123 -1.55 6.01 -7.76
CA GLY A 123 -2.88 6.58 -7.99
C GLY A 123 -3.95 5.51 -8.20
N LYS A 124 -5.21 5.90 -8.04
CA LYS A 124 -6.40 5.04 -8.19
C LYS A 124 -6.42 4.31 -9.55
N ASP A 125 -6.07 5.01 -10.62
CA ASP A 125 -6.02 4.48 -11.99
C ASP A 125 -4.98 3.36 -12.17
N LYS A 126 -3.90 3.37 -11.38
CA LYS A 126 -2.91 2.29 -11.34
C LYS A 126 -3.36 1.17 -10.42
N LEU A 127 -3.83 1.50 -9.22
CA LEU A 127 -4.24 0.54 -8.21
C LEU A 127 -5.39 -0.36 -8.67
N GLU A 128 -6.34 0.18 -9.44
CA GLU A 128 -7.49 -0.57 -9.95
C GLU A 128 -7.19 -1.40 -11.22
N GLN A 129 -5.94 -1.45 -11.71
CA GLN A 129 -5.62 -2.22 -12.91
C GLN A 129 -5.69 -3.73 -12.62
N PRO A 130 -6.46 -4.51 -13.41
CA PRO A 130 -6.58 -5.95 -13.18
C PRO A 130 -5.24 -6.69 -13.28
N VAL A 131 -5.08 -7.71 -12.43
CA VAL A 131 -3.92 -8.61 -12.43
C VAL A 131 -4.44 -10.04 -12.36
N ALA A 132 -3.99 -10.90 -13.28
CA ALA A 132 -4.30 -12.32 -13.25
C ALA A 132 -3.45 -13.06 -12.20
N LEU A 133 -3.51 -12.61 -10.94
CA LEU A 133 -2.87 -13.21 -9.77
C LEU A 133 -3.94 -13.95 -8.98
N LYS A 134 -3.70 -15.22 -8.66
CA LYS A 134 -4.60 -15.99 -7.82
C LYS A 134 -4.25 -15.76 -6.37
N LEU A 135 -5.13 -15.17 -5.58
CA LEU A 135 -4.95 -15.01 -4.14
C LEU A 135 -5.86 -15.99 -3.37
N PHE A 136 -5.77 -16.01 -2.04
CA PHE A 136 -6.54 -16.94 -1.22
C PHE A 136 -7.94 -16.43 -0.91
N ASN A 137 -8.05 -15.13 -0.63
CA ASN A 137 -9.25 -14.49 -0.11
C ASN A 137 -9.90 -13.52 -1.11
N THR A 138 -9.23 -13.23 -2.22
CA THR A 138 -9.72 -12.39 -3.33
C THR A 138 -10.18 -13.24 -4.52
N GLU A 139 -11.36 -12.92 -5.08
CA GLU A 139 -11.85 -13.58 -6.30
C GLU A 139 -11.03 -13.15 -7.53
N PRO A 140 -10.82 -14.03 -8.52
CA PRO A 140 -9.97 -13.72 -9.69
C PRO A 140 -10.39 -12.46 -10.46
N GLU A 141 -11.68 -12.18 -10.57
CA GLU A 141 -12.22 -10.99 -11.24
C GLU A 141 -11.96 -9.67 -10.49
N ASN A 142 -11.75 -9.75 -9.17
CA ASN A 142 -11.53 -8.60 -8.30
C ASN A 142 -10.04 -8.32 -8.08
N THR A 143 -9.17 -9.25 -8.46
CA THR A 143 -7.73 -9.09 -8.24
C THR A 143 -7.14 -8.00 -9.14
N CYS A 144 -6.62 -6.96 -8.50
CA CYS A 144 -5.95 -5.84 -9.16
C CYS A 144 -4.61 -5.51 -8.50
N ILE A 145 -3.93 -4.46 -9.00
CA ILE A 145 -2.62 -4.03 -8.49
C ILE A 145 -2.67 -3.74 -6.99
N TYR A 146 -3.78 -3.19 -6.48
CA TYR A 146 -3.95 -2.99 -5.04
C TYR A 146 -3.79 -4.30 -4.28
N GLN A 147 -4.54 -5.34 -4.63
CA GLN A 147 -4.46 -6.60 -3.88
C GLN A 147 -3.07 -7.25 -3.99
N ALA A 148 -2.45 -7.18 -5.18
CA ALA A 148 -1.12 -7.72 -5.39
C ALA A 148 0.00 -7.00 -4.60
N LEU A 149 -0.23 -5.76 -4.15
CA LEU A 149 0.79 -4.95 -3.47
C LEU A 149 0.51 -4.68 -2.00
N PHE A 150 -0.75 -4.75 -1.57
CA PHE A 150 -1.15 -4.31 -0.23
C PHE A 150 -1.91 -5.35 0.60
N SER A 151 -2.92 -6.04 0.04
CA SER A 151 -3.83 -6.89 0.83
C SER A 151 -4.56 -7.95 0.00
N ASP A 152 -4.81 -9.14 0.55
CA ASP A 152 -5.66 -10.20 -0.03
C ASP A 152 -7.14 -10.02 0.36
N ILE A 153 -7.58 -8.81 0.67
CA ILE A 153 -9.00 -8.54 0.92
C ILE A 153 -9.72 -8.26 -0.41
N ASP A 154 -10.85 -8.95 -0.64
CA ASP A 154 -11.66 -8.92 -1.87
C ASP A 154 -12.42 -7.60 -2.12
N VAL A 155 -12.00 -6.51 -1.49
CA VAL A 155 -12.59 -5.19 -1.68
C VAL A 155 -11.53 -4.10 -1.63
N LEU A 156 -11.71 -3.09 -2.47
CA LEU A 156 -10.89 -1.89 -2.43
C LEU A 156 -11.34 -0.98 -1.27
N PRO A 157 -10.43 -0.46 -0.44
CA PRO A 157 -10.79 0.33 0.76
C PRO A 157 -11.67 1.55 0.49
N TRP A 158 -11.57 2.12 -0.72
CA TRP A 158 -12.35 3.29 -1.16
C TRP A 158 -13.63 2.93 -1.92
N LYS A 159 -14.05 1.65 -1.93
CA LYS A 159 -15.30 1.16 -2.54
C LYS A 159 -16.24 0.50 -1.52
N VAL A 160 -15.93 0.62 -0.22
CA VAL A 160 -16.74 0.10 0.90
C VAL A 160 -17.86 1.08 1.26
#